data_AF-A0A821VFX2-F1
#
_entry.id   AF-A0A821VFX2-F1
#
_cell.length_a   1.000
_cell.length_b   1.000
_cell.length_c   1.000
_cell.angle_alpha   90.00
_cell.angle_beta   90.00
_cell.angle_gamma   90.00
#
_symmetry.space_group_name_H-M   'P 1'
#
loop_
_entity.id
_entity.type
_entity.pdbx_description
1 polymer ?
#
loop_
_entity_poly.entity_id
_entity_poly.type
_entity_poly.pdbx_seq_one_letter_code
_entity_poly.pdbx_strand_id
1 'polypeptide(L)'
;MFTVLTSTRPEYNAKINLTIYLAPIAYLNNVQSPLLYSIVFSPEINVILKKLVMNEFFGYNSQLTVKLRKLCTDPKLSYAACAYGYAFPIAGYDPDQLEPPFYRITNYYFPVGSSRKNLIH
;
A
#
# COMPACT_ATOMS: atom_id res chain seq x y z
N MET A 1 -11.05 0.76 7.05
CA MET A 1 -11.37 -0.09 8.23
C MET A 1 -12.22 0.64 9.27
N PHE A 2 -11.88 1.87 9.66
CA PHE A 2 -12.64 2.60 10.68
C PHE A 2 -14.12 2.83 10.31
N THR A 3 -14.41 3.32 9.10
CA THR A 3 -15.78 3.54 8.61
C THR A 3 -16.63 2.27 8.62
N VAL A 4 -16.04 1.11 8.31
CA VAL A 4 -16.71 -0.19 8.36
C VAL A 4 -17.03 -0.57 9.81
N LEU A 5 -16.09 -0.39 10.74
CA LEU A 5 -16.32 -0.66 12.16
C LEU A 5 -17.48 0.17 12.71
N THR A 6 -17.46 1.48 12.51
CA THR A 6 -18.44 2.39 13.11
C THR A 6 -19.82 2.36 12.47
N SER A 7 -19.92 1.90 11.22
CA SER A 7 -21.21 1.67 10.54
C SER A 7 -21.83 0.32 10.88
N THR A 8 -21.01 -0.73 11.05
CA THR A 8 -21.51 -2.08 11.37
C THR A 8 -21.67 -2.34 12.87
N ARG A 9 -20.94 -1.59 13.70
CA ARG A 9 -20.96 -1.67 15.16
C ARG A 9 -21.11 -0.28 15.77
N PRO A 10 -22.32 0.32 15.69
CA PRO A 10 -22.54 1.69 16.07
C PRO A 10 -22.29 1.96 17.56
N GLU A 11 -22.28 0.93 18.41
CA GLU A 11 -21.93 1.04 19.83
C GLU A 11 -20.52 1.60 20.08
N TYR A 12 -19.60 1.48 19.11
CA TYR A 12 -18.27 2.06 19.22
C TYR A 12 -18.25 3.58 18.98
N ASN A 13 -19.26 4.14 18.32
CA ASN A 13 -19.33 5.60 18.10
C ASN A 13 -19.39 6.37 19.42
N ALA A 14 -20.03 5.81 20.45
CA ALA A 14 -20.07 6.41 21.78
C ALA A 14 -18.71 6.53 22.46
N LYS A 15 -17.67 5.84 21.95
CA LYS A 15 -16.30 5.84 22.49
C LYS A 15 -15.38 6.81 21.75
N ILE A 16 -15.85 7.51 20.71
CA ILE A 16 -15.02 8.26 19.79
C ILE A 16 -15.54 9.69 19.69
N ASN A 17 -14.76 10.64 20.20
CA ASN A 17 -15.16 12.06 20.21
C ASN A 17 -14.86 12.77 18.88
N LEU A 18 -13.79 12.36 18.20
CA LEU A 18 -13.34 12.95 16.94
C LEU A 18 -12.64 11.90 16.10
N THR A 19 -12.86 11.93 14.79
CA THR A 19 -12.10 11.14 13.81
C THR A 19 -11.61 12.06 12.72
N ILE A 20 -10.29 12.07 12.50
CA ILE A 20 -9.64 12.83 11.43
C ILE A 20 -9.26 11.84 10.33
N TYR A 21 -9.76 12.07 9.11
CA TYR A 21 -9.44 11.25 7.96
C TYR A 21 -8.41 11.95 7.08
N LEU A 22 -7.25 11.33 6.92
CA LEU A 22 -6.22 11.74 5.97
C LEU A 22 -6.23 10.74 4.81
N ALA A 23 -6.54 11.23 3.60
CA ALA A 23 -6.80 10.40 2.42
C ALA A 23 -7.83 9.27 2.66
N PRO A 24 -9.09 9.57 3.03
CA PRO A 24 -10.10 8.54 3.29
C PRO A 24 -10.40 7.71 2.04
N ILE A 25 -10.44 6.39 2.22
CA ILE A 25 -10.84 5.43 1.19
C ILE A 25 -12.07 4.66 1.67
N ALA A 26 -13.18 4.80 0.95
CA ALA A 26 -14.40 4.02 1.13
C ALA A 26 -14.79 3.26 -0.15
N TYR A 27 -14.62 3.91 -1.30
CA TYR A 27 -14.82 3.34 -2.63
C TYR A 27 -13.61 3.67 -3.51
N LEU A 28 -13.28 2.80 -4.47
CA LEU A 28 -12.14 2.95 -5.38
C LEU A 28 -12.58 3.16 -6.85
N ASN A 29 -13.86 3.41 -7.10
CA ASN A 29 -14.45 3.40 -8.46
C ASN A 29 -13.90 4.50 -9.39
N ASN A 30 -13.32 5.56 -8.84
CA ASN A 30 -12.79 6.71 -9.61
C ASN A 30 -11.26 6.85 -9.49
N VAL A 31 -10.57 5.79 -9.09
CA VAL A 31 -9.10 5.79 -9.01
C VAL A 31 -8.51 5.90 -10.42
N GLN A 32 -7.43 6.67 -10.54
CA GLN A 32 -6.75 6.89 -11.81
C GLN A 32 -5.66 5.82 -12.08
N SER A 33 -5.26 5.72 -13.35
CA SER A 33 -4.13 4.89 -13.76
C SER A 33 -2.83 5.39 -13.12
N PRO A 34 -1.87 4.51 -12.76
CA PRO A 34 -1.89 3.06 -12.97
C PRO A 34 -2.54 2.20 -11.87
N LEU A 35 -2.88 2.76 -10.70
CA LEU A 35 -3.53 2.00 -9.63
C LEU A 35 -4.83 1.33 -10.09
N LEU A 36 -5.59 2.00 -10.97
CA LEU A 36 -6.79 1.45 -11.61
C LEU A 36 -6.56 0.05 -12.21
N TYR A 37 -5.42 -0.18 -12.88
CA TYR A 37 -5.15 -1.48 -13.52
C TYR A 37 -5.02 -2.60 -12.50
N SER A 38 -4.41 -2.33 -11.34
CA SER A 38 -4.31 -3.34 -10.27
C SER A 38 -5.67 -3.75 -9.70
N ILE A 39 -6.64 -2.83 -9.72
CA ILE A 39 -8.02 -3.08 -9.30
C ILE A 39 -8.74 -3.92 -10.36
N VAL A 40 -8.67 -3.50 -11.63
CA VAL A 40 -9.34 -4.17 -12.75
C VAL A 40 -8.83 -5.61 -12.93
N PHE A 41 -7.52 -5.83 -12.83
CA PHE A 41 -6.90 -7.15 -12.99
C PHE A 41 -6.78 -7.95 -11.67
N SER A 42 -7.44 -7.50 -10.60
CA SER A 42 -7.40 -8.19 -9.31
C SER A 42 -7.84 -9.67 -9.38
N PRO A 43 -8.84 -10.09 -10.18
CA PRO A 43 -9.21 -11.51 -10.29
C PRO A 43 -8.10 -12.37 -10.90
N GLU A 44 -7.45 -11.90 -11.96
CA GLU A 44 -6.35 -12.60 -12.63
C GLU A 44 -5.12 -12.66 -11.72
N ILE A 45 -4.81 -11.55 -11.05
CA ILE A 45 -3.75 -11.48 -10.04
C ILE A 45 -4.02 -12.52 -8.94
N ASN A 46 -5.24 -12.62 -8.42
CA ASN A 46 -5.59 -13.61 -7.41
C ASN A 46 -5.36 -15.06 -7.86
N VAL A 47 -5.72 -15.38 -9.11
CA VAL A 47 -5.50 -16.73 -9.68
C VAL A 47 -4.01 -17.04 -9.75
N ILE A 48 -3.19 -16.11 -10.24
CA ILE A 48 -1.73 -16.27 -10.33
C ILE A 48 -1.14 -16.48 -8.93
N LEU A 49 -1.50 -15.64 -7.97
CA LEU A 49 -0.96 -15.71 -6.62
C LEU A 49 -1.38 -16.98 -5.89
N LYS A 50 -2.61 -17.45 -6.12
CA LYS A 50 -3.08 -18.73 -5.58
C LYS A 50 -2.27 -19.90 -6.14
N LYS A 51 -1.94 -19.90 -7.44
CA LYS A 51 -1.08 -20.92 -8.07
C LYS A 51 0.35 -20.90 -7.52
N LEU A 52 0.89 -19.71 -7.22
CA LEU A 52 2.21 -19.54 -6.62
C LEU A 52 2.24 -19.76 -5.10
N VAL A 53 1.10 -20.11 -4.48
CA VAL A 53 0.96 -20.27 -3.02
C VAL A 53 1.37 -18.99 -2.26
N MET A 54 1.24 -17.84 -2.90
CA MET A 54 1.54 -16.54 -2.32
C MET A 54 0.34 -16.08 -1.49
N ASN A 55 0.40 -16.30 -0.18
CA ASN A 55 -0.65 -15.89 0.76
C ASN A 55 -0.35 -14.55 1.45
N GLU A 56 0.90 -14.09 1.41
CA GLU A 56 1.38 -12.84 2.00
C GLU A 56 2.12 -12.00 0.96
N PHE A 57 1.78 -10.72 0.89
CA PHE A 57 2.49 -9.70 0.14
C PHE A 57 3.35 -8.87 1.06
N PHE A 58 4.54 -8.45 0.59
CA PHE A 58 5.45 -7.61 1.36
C PHE A 58 5.78 -8.12 2.78
N GLY A 59 5.70 -9.44 2.99
CA GLY A 59 5.96 -10.06 4.28
C GLY A 59 7.37 -9.75 4.77
N TYR A 60 7.52 -9.50 6.07
CA TYR A 60 8.76 -8.94 6.61
C TYR A 60 10.00 -9.78 6.33
N ASN A 61 9.87 -11.12 6.40
CA ASN A 61 10.94 -12.09 6.17
C ASN A 61 10.96 -12.65 4.75
N SER A 62 10.11 -12.17 3.84
CA SER A 62 10.08 -12.68 2.48
C SER A 62 11.34 -12.23 1.72
N GLN A 63 11.96 -13.14 0.94
CA GLN A 63 13.16 -12.81 0.17
C GLN A 63 12.94 -11.63 -0.80
N LEU A 64 11.75 -11.54 -1.38
CA LEU A 64 11.39 -10.44 -2.27
C LEU A 64 11.36 -9.11 -1.52
N THR A 65 10.73 -9.07 -0.33
CA THR A 65 10.66 -7.86 0.50
C THR A 65 12.05 -7.43 0.97
N VAL A 66 12.90 -8.37 1.38
CA VAL A 66 14.27 -8.06 1.83
C VAL A 66 15.09 -7.42 0.69
N LYS A 67 15.00 -7.98 -0.52
CA LYS A 67 15.66 -7.42 -1.71
C LYS A 67 15.10 -6.04 -2.05
N LEU A 68 13.77 -5.88 -2.02
CA LEU A 68 13.10 -4.61 -2.29
C LEU A 68 13.52 -3.53 -1.29
N ARG A 69 13.51 -3.82 0.02
CA ARG A 69 13.97 -2.87 1.04
C ARG A 69 15.41 -2.45 0.80
N LYS A 70 16.31 -3.41 0.55
CA LYS A 70 17.71 -3.10 0.24
C LYS A 70 17.83 -2.11 -0.93
N LEU A 71 17.10 -2.35 -2.02
CA LEU A 71 17.03 -1.44 -3.17
C LEU A 71 16.44 -0.07 -2.80
N CYS A 72 15.32 -0.05 -2.08
CA CYS A 72 14.62 1.19 -1.69
C CYS A 72 15.29 1.96 -0.56
N THR A 73 16.31 1.41 0.09
CA THR A 73 17.15 2.10 1.08
C THR A 73 18.50 2.53 0.51
N ASP A 74 18.81 2.20 -0.75
CA ASP A 74 20.05 2.61 -1.40
C ASP A 74 20.05 4.15 -1.64
N PRO A 75 21.10 4.87 -1.24
CA PRO A 75 21.17 6.33 -1.39
C PRO A 75 21.01 6.86 -2.82
N LYS A 76 21.38 6.06 -3.83
CA LYS A 76 21.36 6.46 -5.24
C LYS A 76 20.12 5.94 -5.95
N LEU A 77 19.65 4.74 -5.59
CA LEU A 77 18.57 4.07 -6.30
C LEU A 77 17.19 4.25 -5.66
N SER A 78 17.10 4.54 -4.36
CA SER A 78 15.84 4.59 -3.61
C SER A 78 14.76 5.42 -4.32
N TYR A 79 15.07 6.66 -4.65
CA TYR A 79 14.07 7.57 -5.22
C TYR A 79 13.67 7.17 -6.64
N ALA A 80 14.66 6.83 -7.48
CA ALA A 80 14.43 6.40 -8.85
C ALA A 80 13.64 5.09 -8.94
N ALA A 81 14.04 4.07 -8.17
CA ALA A 81 13.44 2.75 -8.23
C ALA A 81 12.12 2.64 -7.47
N CYS A 82 11.97 3.38 -6.37
CA CYS A 82 10.86 3.16 -5.44
C CYS A 82 9.88 4.32 -5.39
N ALA A 83 10.34 5.58 -5.34
CA ALA A 83 9.45 6.74 -5.38
C ALA A 83 8.80 6.86 -6.77
N TYR A 84 9.61 7.01 -7.81
CA TYR A 84 9.12 7.08 -9.20
C TYR A 84 8.62 5.73 -9.73
N GLY A 85 9.24 4.62 -9.32
CA GLY A 85 8.94 3.30 -9.87
C GLY A 85 7.64 2.67 -9.37
N TYR A 86 7.23 2.92 -8.12
CA TYR A 86 5.97 2.37 -7.61
C TYR A 86 5.16 3.29 -6.70
N ALA A 87 5.77 4.13 -5.86
CA ALA A 87 5.01 4.89 -4.88
C ALA A 87 4.19 6.01 -5.50
N PHE A 88 4.79 6.89 -6.31
CA PHE A 88 4.07 7.94 -7.01
C PHE A 88 3.02 7.42 -8.00
N PRO A 89 3.29 6.35 -8.79
CA PRO A 89 2.27 5.68 -9.59
C PRO A 89 1.03 5.22 -8.81
N ILE A 90 1.16 4.89 -7.52
CA ILE A 90 0.06 4.32 -6.73
C ILE A 90 -0.58 5.38 -5.82
N ALA A 91 0.22 6.27 -5.24
CA ALA A 91 -0.18 7.20 -4.19
C ALA A 91 -0.31 8.66 -4.66
N GLY A 92 0.06 8.96 -5.91
CA GLY A 92 0.07 10.32 -6.46
C GLY A 92 1.48 10.92 -6.50
N TYR A 93 1.75 11.72 -7.53
CA TYR A 93 3.07 12.32 -7.79
C TYR A 93 3.23 13.64 -7.03
N ASP A 94 4.21 13.68 -6.12
CA ASP A 94 4.54 14.89 -5.36
C ASP A 94 6.00 14.87 -4.86
N PRO A 95 6.98 15.10 -5.75
CA PRO A 95 8.40 15.10 -5.36
C PRO A 95 8.79 16.33 -4.55
N ASP A 96 8.02 17.42 -4.65
CA ASP A 96 8.29 18.67 -3.94
C ASP A 96 7.99 18.52 -2.44
N GLN A 97 7.00 17.69 -2.07
CA GLN A 97 6.70 17.38 -0.67
C GLN A 97 7.36 16.09 -0.15
N LEU A 98 7.88 15.23 -1.04
CA LEU A 98 8.51 13.97 -0.65
C LEU A 98 10.01 13.98 -0.95
N GLU A 99 10.80 14.47 0.01
CA GLU A 99 12.24 14.59 -0.15
C GLU A 99 12.94 13.22 -0.23
N PRO A 100 13.96 13.05 -1.11
CA PRO A 100 14.65 11.78 -1.27
C PRO A 100 15.30 11.18 0.00
N PRO A 101 16.00 11.96 0.86
CA PRO A 101 16.59 11.41 2.08
C PRO A 101 15.52 10.88 3.05
N PHE A 102 14.39 11.58 3.13
CA PHE A 102 13.27 11.19 3.98
C PHE A 102 12.61 9.90 3.46
N TYR A 103 12.28 9.86 2.17
CA TYR A 103 11.67 8.67 1.56
C TYR A 103 12.54 7.42 1.72
N ARG A 104 13.87 7.55 1.55
CA ARG A 104 14.81 6.45 1.79
C ARG A 104 14.69 5.87 3.20
N ILE A 105 14.56 6.72 4.23
CA ILE A 105 14.43 6.27 5.62
C ILE A 105 13.09 5.56 5.83
N THR A 106 12.00 6.04 5.24
CA THR A 106 10.68 5.41 5.37
C THR A 106 10.65 3.96 4.86
N ASN A 107 11.45 3.65 3.84
CA ASN A 107 11.54 2.32 3.24
C ASN A 107 12.19 1.25 4.14
N TYR A 108 12.80 1.63 5.26
CA TYR A 108 13.22 0.66 6.28
C TYR A 108 12.03 0.04 7.02
N TYR A 109 11.00 0.85 7.25
CA TYR A 109 9.85 0.48 8.08
C TYR A 109 8.64 0.07 7.25
N PHE A 110 8.54 0.52 6.01
CA PHE A 110 7.42 0.26 5.11
C PHE A 110 7.91 -0.37 3.80
N PRO A 111 7.16 -1.32 3.20
CA PRO A 111 5.92 -1.95 3.69
C PRO A 111 6.15 -3.05 4.74
N VAL A 112 5.11 -3.29 5.58
CA VAL A 112 5.09 -4.29 6.67
C VAL A 112 4.27 -5.55 6.35
N GLY A 113 3.70 -5.64 5.16
CA GLY A 113 3.01 -6.82 4.68
C GLY A 113 1.48 -6.71 4.70
N SER A 114 0.84 -7.54 3.86
CA SER A 114 -0.62 -7.70 3.81
C SER A 114 -0.99 -9.09 3.29
N SER A 115 -2.19 -9.56 3.59
CA SER A 115 -2.66 -10.85 3.08
C SER A 115 -3.10 -10.77 1.62
N ARG A 116 -2.97 -11.86 0.86
CA ARG A 116 -3.56 -11.97 -0.49
C ARG A 116 -5.03 -11.57 -0.48
N LYS A 117 -5.80 -12.01 0.53
CA LYS A 117 -7.24 -11.69 0.62
C LYS A 117 -7.49 -10.19 0.72
N ASN A 118 -6.65 -9.45 1.46
CA ASN A 118 -6.80 -7.99 1.58
C ASN A 118 -6.37 -7.26 0.31
N LEU A 119 -5.47 -7.82 -0.50
CA LEU A 119 -5.12 -7.25 -1.80
C LEU A 119 -6.28 -7.34 -2.80
N ILE A 120 -7.10 -8.40 -2.69
CA ILE A 120 -8.20 -8.69 -3.61
C ILE A 120 -9.54 -8.13 -3.14
N HIS A 121 -9.67 -7.81 -1.85
CA HIS A 121 -10.87 -7.22 -1.27
C HIS A 121 -11.01 -5.74 -1.63
#